data_AF-A0A4V3UQS0-F1
#
_entry.id   AF-A0A4V3UQS0-F1
#
_cell.length_a   1.000
_cell.length_b   1.000
_cell.length_c   1.000
_cell.angle_alpha   90.00
_cell.angle_beta   90.00
_cell.angle_gamma   90.00
#
_symmetry.space_group_name_H-M   'P 1'
#
loop_
_entity.id
_entity.type
_entity.pdbx_description
1 polymer ?
#
loop_
_entity_poly.entity_id
_entity_poly.type
_entity_poly.pdbx_seq_one_letter_code
_entity_poly.pdbx_strand_id
1 'polypeptide(L)'
;MTHVASSFTISRRRMVVPITKKWEASMARIQIVQQEKVVQLLAYLNEFHYGKCMNFVLKGTDTLENFGRAGKFGVKIVDAKFALPKNDNDPTSDFLCLDMPEYPIEHDDISIAFDSEADRTNFQAAAPGSVREPSRMGSLRR
;
A
#
# COMPACT_ATOMS: atom_id res chain seq x y z
N MET A 1 -5.68 -8.49 9.80
CA MET A 1 -4.52 -9.36 9.49
C MET A 1 -3.26 -8.51 9.47
N THR A 2 -2.14 -8.97 10.05
CA THR A 2 -0.93 -8.15 10.25
C THR A 2 0.29 -8.80 9.61
N HIS A 3 1.08 -8.02 8.86
CA HIS A 3 2.34 -8.45 8.24
C HIS A 3 3.44 -7.42 8.46
N VAL A 4 4.69 -7.88 8.40
CA VAL A 4 5.85 -7.00 8.34
C VAL A 4 6.33 -6.94 6.90
N ALA A 5 6.31 -5.75 6.32
CA ALA A 5 6.87 -5.47 5.01
C ALA A 5 8.33 -5.03 5.16
N SER A 6 9.19 -5.57 4.30
CA SER A 6 10.61 -5.20 4.19
C SER A 6 10.83 -3.87 3.49
N SER A 7 9.79 -3.30 2.87
CA SER A 7 9.79 -1.91 2.38
C SER A 7 8.37 -1.44 2.10
N PHE A 8 8.11 -0.17 2.35
CA PHE A 8 6.90 0.52 1.91
C PHE A 8 7.30 1.77 1.12
N THR A 9 6.85 1.87 -0.12
CA THR A 9 7.24 2.94 -1.04
C THR A 9 6.03 3.68 -1.57
N ILE A 10 6.07 5.01 -1.54
CA ILE A 10 5.13 5.90 -2.24
C ILE A 10 5.85 6.50 -3.45
N SER A 11 5.32 6.26 -4.64
CA SER A 11 5.89 6.71 -5.92
C SER A 11 5.22 7.99 -6.37
N ARG A 12 5.65 9.13 -5.80
CA ARG A 12 4.99 10.42 -6.03
C ARG A 12 5.22 10.98 -7.43
N ARG A 13 4.15 11.18 -8.20
CA ARG A 13 4.22 11.81 -9.52
C ARG A 13 4.43 13.32 -9.39
N ARG A 14 5.42 13.87 -10.08
CA ARG A 14 5.60 15.32 -10.17
C ARG A 14 4.94 15.84 -11.44
N MET A 15 4.04 16.83 -11.33
CA MET A 15 3.30 17.36 -12.49
C MET A 15 4.20 17.97 -13.57
N VAL A 16 5.38 18.50 -13.20
CA VAL A 16 6.20 19.34 -14.09
C VAL A 16 7.48 18.64 -14.55
N VAL A 17 7.80 17.44 -14.03
CA VAL A 17 8.99 16.67 -14.44
C VAL A 17 8.70 15.16 -14.43
N PRO A 18 9.21 14.39 -15.41
CA PRO A 18 9.00 12.94 -15.52
C PRO A 18 9.86 12.13 -14.53
N ILE A 19 10.13 12.70 -13.35
CA ILE A 19 10.90 12.06 -12.28
C ILE A 19 9.99 11.88 -11.08
N THR A 20 9.71 10.62 -10.78
CA THR A 20 8.96 10.24 -9.59
C THR A 20 9.80 10.50 -8.33
N LYS A 21 9.24 11.22 -7.34
CA LYS A 21 9.87 11.30 -6.02
C LYS A 21 9.49 10.04 -5.24
N LYS A 22 10.47 9.17 -5.02
CA LYS A 22 10.27 7.95 -4.22
C LYS A 22 10.37 8.31 -2.73
N TRP A 23 9.31 8.08 -1.97
CA TRP A 23 9.38 8.06 -0.50
C TRP A 23 9.39 6.61 -0.07
N GLU A 24 10.31 6.23 0.80
CA GLU A 24 10.52 4.84 1.19
C GLU A 24 10.72 4.73 2.70
N ALA A 25 9.98 3.80 3.31
CA ALA A 25 10.24 3.29 4.64
C ALA A 25 10.97 1.95 4.52
N SER A 26 12.05 1.79 5.29
CA SER A 26 12.91 0.59 5.30
C SER A 26 12.23 -0.64 5.88
N MET A 27 11.17 -0.43 6.67
CA MET A 27 10.32 -1.47 7.22
C MET A 27 8.95 -0.87 7.50
N ALA A 28 7.89 -1.66 7.35
CA ALA A 28 6.56 -1.22 7.75
C ALA A 28 5.75 -2.37 8.34
N ARG A 29 5.01 -2.10 9.42
CA ARG A 29 3.96 -3.00 9.88
C ARG A 29 2.69 -2.64 9.13
N ILE A 30 2.18 -3.58 8.35
CA ILE A 30 0.99 -3.42 7.54
C ILE A 30 -0.15 -4.22 8.16
N GLN A 31 -1.32 -3.61 8.29
CA GLN A 31 -2.52 -4.27 8.77
C GLN A 31 -3.68 -4.04 7.82
N ILE A 32 -4.39 -5.10 7.46
CA ILE A 32 -5.70 -4.99 6.84
C ILE A 32 -6.75 -5.17 7.92
N VAL A 33 -7.62 -4.16 8.06
CA VAL A 33 -8.75 -4.16 8.99
C VAL A 33 -10.05 -4.02 8.20
N GLN A 34 -11.09 -4.70 8.67
CA GLN A 34 -12.44 -4.59 8.11
C GLN A 34 -13.37 -4.13 9.23
N GLN A 35 -14.05 -3.02 8.98
CA GLN A 35 -15.14 -2.54 9.81
C GLN A 35 -16.39 -2.48 8.95
N GLU A 36 -17.38 -3.31 9.28
CA GLU A 36 -18.58 -3.52 8.46
C GLU A 36 -18.22 -3.83 6.98
N LYS A 37 -18.46 -2.88 6.07
CA LYS A 37 -18.20 -2.98 4.63
C LYS A 37 -16.94 -2.24 4.20
N VAL A 38 -16.29 -1.51 5.10
CA VAL A 38 -15.09 -0.73 4.81
C VAL A 38 -13.86 -1.56 5.14
N VAL A 39 -13.01 -1.81 4.15
CA VAL A 39 -11.70 -2.41 4.35
C VAL A 39 -10.65 -1.31 4.28
N GLN A 40 -9.77 -1.23 5.28
CA GLN A 40 -8.69 -0.26 5.35
C GLN A 40 -7.34 -0.95 5.44
N LEU A 41 -6.34 -0.36 4.79
CA LEU A 41 -4.94 -0.66 5.03
C LEU A 41 -4.42 0.35 6.05
N LEU A 42 -3.78 -0.15 7.10
CA LEU A 42 -3.02 0.62 8.08
C LEU A 42 -1.54 0.34 7.85
N ALA A 43 -0.73 1.38 7.77
CA ALA A 43 0.72 1.27 7.66
C ALA A 43 1.38 2.04 8.79
N TYR A 44 2.19 1.34 9.58
CA TYR A 44 3.09 1.93 10.56
C TYR A 44 4.50 1.86 10.00
N LEU A 45 5.10 3.02 9.77
CA LEU A 45 6.28 3.21 8.94
C LEU A 45 7.51 3.42 9.83
N ASN A 46 8.51 2.56 9.65
CA ASN A 46 9.79 2.70 10.34
C ASN A 46 10.71 3.63 9.57
N GLU A 47 11.40 4.53 10.28
CA GLU A 47 12.40 5.46 9.71
C GLU A 47 11.87 6.31 8.54
N PHE A 48 10.57 6.65 8.57
CA PHE A 48 9.94 7.43 7.52
C PHE A 48 9.88 8.92 7.89
N HIS A 49 10.51 9.76 7.08
CA HIS A 49 10.68 11.18 7.40
C HIS A 49 9.38 12.00 7.29
N TYR A 50 8.35 11.45 6.65
CA TYR A 50 7.11 12.17 6.35
C TYR A 50 5.95 11.84 7.30
N GLY A 51 6.18 10.97 8.30
CA GLY A 51 5.21 10.64 9.35
C GLY A 51 5.34 9.18 9.80
N LYS A 52 4.70 8.82 10.92
CA LYS A 52 4.89 7.49 11.53
C LYS A 52 3.84 6.47 11.10
N CYS A 53 2.67 6.91 10.69
CA CYS A 53 1.61 6.02 10.24
C CYS A 53 0.65 6.68 9.26
N MET A 54 -0.08 5.86 8.51
CA MET A 54 -1.18 6.29 7.65
C MET A 54 -2.21 5.17 7.51
N ASN A 55 -3.43 5.54 7.14
CA ASN A 55 -4.44 4.60 6.68
C ASN A 55 -5.10 5.07 5.38
N PHE A 56 -5.66 4.12 4.65
CA PHE A 56 -6.55 4.41 3.53
C PHE A 56 -7.49 3.25 3.26
N VAL A 57 -8.62 3.56 2.64
CA VAL A 57 -9.64 2.57 2.28
C VAL A 57 -9.20 1.81 1.04
N LEU A 58 -9.25 0.48 1.12
CA LEU A 58 -9.13 -0.41 -0.02
C LEU A 58 -10.51 -0.74 -0.59
N LYS A 59 -10.63 -0.70 -1.91
CA LYS A 59 -11.86 -0.98 -2.65
C LYS A 59 -11.63 -2.16 -3.60
N GLY A 60 -12.69 -2.90 -3.89
CA GLY A 60 -12.62 -4.01 -4.87
C GLY A 60 -12.30 -3.56 -6.30
N THR A 61 -12.35 -2.26 -6.59
CA THR A 61 -11.95 -1.64 -7.86
C THR A 61 -10.47 -1.28 -7.91
N ASP A 62 -9.75 -1.35 -6.78
CA ASP A 62 -8.33 -1.03 -6.76
C ASP A 62 -7.54 -2.07 -7.55
N THR A 63 -6.47 -1.63 -8.19
CA THR A 63 -5.61 -2.49 -9.01
C THR A 63 -4.37 -2.86 -8.24
N LEU A 64 -4.21 -4.16 -7.97
CA LEU A 64 -3.05 -4.73 -7.28
C LEU A 64 -2.20 -5.51 -8.29
N GLU A 65 -0.95 -5.10 -8.48
CA GLU A 65 0.02 -5.74 -9.35
C GLU A 65 1.09 -6.47 -8.54
N ASN A 66 1.38 -7.71 -8.91
CA ASN A 66 2.52 -8.43 -8.34
C ASN A 66 3.83 -7.97 -8.96
N PHE A 67 4.87 -7.85 -8.13
CA PHE A 67 6.23 -7.71 -8.62
C PHE A 67 7.19 -8.55 -7.80
N GLY A 68 8.34 -8.87 -8.38
CA GLY A 68 9.44 -9.54 -7.70
C GLY A 68 10.75 -8.86 -8.07
N ARG A 69 11.60 -8.58 -7.08
CA ARG A 69 12.92 -7.97 -7.31
C ARG A 69 13.89 -8.38 -6.21
N ALA A 70 15.07 -8.86 -6.61
CA ALA A 70 16.18 -9.19 -5.70
C ALA A 70 15.76 -10.09 -4.51
N GLY A 71 14.96 -11.13 -4.79
CA GLY A 71 14.46 -12.07 -3.77
C GLY A 71 13.32 -11.53 -2.89
N LYS A 72 12.82 -10.31 -3.15
CA LYS A 72 11.63 -9.77 -2.48
C LYS A 72 10.37 -10.06 -3.28
N PHE A 73 9.28 -10.26 -2.57
CA PHE A 73 7.94 -10.52 -3.10
C PHE A 73 7.07 -9.31 -2.83
N GLY A 74 6.58 -8.64 -3.87
CA GLY A 74 5.91 -7.35 -3.71
C GLY A 74 4.54 -7.27 -4.33
N VAL A 75 3.75 -6.33 -3.80
CA VAL A 75 2.47 -5.90 -4.34
C VAL A 75 2.51 -4.40 -4.54
N LYS A 76 2.10 -3.94 -5.72
CA LYS A 76 1.88 -2.54 -6.01
C LYS A 76 0.38 -2.26 -6.06
N ILE A 77 -0.07 -1.27 -5.31
CA ILE A 77 -1.41 -0.69 -5.42
C ILE A 77 -1.28 0.50 -6.38
N VAL A 78 -1.90 0.38 -7.55
CA VAL A 78 -1.85 1.40 -8.61
C VAL A 78 -2.86 2.50 -8.30
N ASP A 79 -2.44 3.77 -8.44
CA ASP A 79 -3.27 4.95 -8.17
C ASP A 79 -3.96 4.88 -6.79
N ALA A 80 -3.19 4.52 -5.76
CA ALA A 80 -3.71 4.42 -4.41
C ALA A 80 -4.19 5.80 -3.93
N LYS A 81 -5.38 5.82 -3.32
CA LYS A 81 -6.03 7.05 -2.84
C LYS A 81 -5.89 7.14 -1.33
N PHE A 82 -5.07 8.06 -0.85
CA PHE A 82 -4.74 8.17 0.56
C PHE A 82 -4.52 9.64 1.00
N ALA A 83 -4.49 9.85 2.31
CA ALA A 83 -3.98 11.06 2.93
C ALA A 83 -2.51 10.84 3.32
N LEU A 84 -1.66 11.85 3.16
CA LEU A 84 -0.25 11.74 3.56
C LEU A 84 -0.15 11.52 5.08
N PRO A 85 0.84 10.73 5.55
CA PRO A 85 1.16 10.66 6.96
C PRO A 85 1.34 12.07 7.54
N LYS A 86 0.86 12.27 8.76
CA LYS A 86 1.09 13.52 9.50
C LYS A 86 2.46 13.46 10.17
N ASN A 87 3.15 14.59 10.15
CA ASN A 87 4.41 14.81 10.87
C ASN A 87 4.44 16.20 11.50
N ASP A 88 3.29 16.64 11.99
CA ASP A 88 3.21 17.70 12.99
C ASP A 88 3.70 17.15 14.33
N ASN A 89 4.29 17.99 15.17
CA ASN A 89 4.77 17.60 16.51
C ASN A 89 3.61 17.30 17.49
N ASP A 90 2.44 16.94 16.97
CA ASP A 90 1.27 16.56 17.71
C ASP A 90 1.36 15.06 18.06
N PRO A 91 1.31 14.68 19.35
CA PRO A 91 1.29 13.29 19.77
C PRO A 91 0.16 12.45 19.15
N THR A 92 -0.94 13.07 18.71
CA THR A 92 -2.06 12.38 18.07
C THR A 92 -1.71 11.83 16.69
N SER A 93 -0.68 12.35 16.03
CA SER A 93 -0.23 11.94 14.69
C SER A 93 0.47 10.59 14.65
N ASP A 94 0.71 9.99 15.82
CA ASP A 94 1.17 8.61 15.98
C ASP A 94 0.02 7.59 15.98
N PHE A 95 -1.23 8.05 15.90
CA PHE A 95 -2.44 7.22 15.97
C PHE A 95 -3.29 7.35 14.71
N LEU A 96 -4.03 6.28 14.40
CA LEU A 96 -4.93 6.23 13.24
C LEU A 96 -6.38 6.13 13.71
N CYS A 97 -7.24 7.01 13.20
CA CYS A 97 -8.69 6.91 13.37
C CYS A 97 -9.27 5.97 12.33
N LEU A 98 -9.99 4.93 12.77
CA LEU A 98 -10.63 3.96 11.88
C LEU A 98 -12.03 4.41 11.44
N ASP A 99 -12.75 5.08 12.34
CA ASP A 99 -14.15 5.48 12.13
C ASP A 99 -14.30 6.61 11.11
N MET A 100 -13.32 7.52 11.07
CA MET A 100 -13.30 8.67 10.16
C MET A 100 -11.94 8.73 9.45
N PRO A 101 -11.71 7.91 8.41
CA PRO A 101 -10.50 8.01 7.62
C PRO A 101 -10.42 9.39 6.97
N GLU A 102 -9.20 9.91 6.90
CA GLU A 102 -8.96 11.21 6.26
C GLU A 102 -9.30 11.18 4.78
N TYR A 103 -9.79 12.32 4.29
CA TYR A 103 -10.16 12.44 2.89
C TYR A 103 -8.90 12.28 2.02
N PRO A 104 -8.89 11.36 1.05
CA PRO A 104 -7.72 11.11 0.23
C PRO A 104 -7.49 12.26 -0.74
N ILE A 105 -6.32 12.87 -0.67
CA ILE A 105 -5.89 13.96 -1.57
C ILE A 105 -4.74 13.52 -2.50
N GLU A 106 -4.11 12.38 -2.21
CA GLU A 106 -3.03 11.81 -2.99
C GLU A 106 -3.52 10.69 -3.92
N HIS A 107 -2.82 10.55 -5.03
CA HIS A 107 -3.11 9.65 -6.15
C HIS A 107 -1.80 9.09 -6.71
N ASP A 108 -1.15 8.24 -5.91
CA ASP A 108 0.21 7.76 -6.19
C ASP A 108 0.29 6.23 -6.07
N ASP A 109 1.25 5.62 -6.77
CA ASP A 109 1.44 4.18 -6.67
C ASP A 109 2.14 3.84 -5.34
N ILE A 110 1.57 2.89 -4.61
CA ILE A 110 2.15 2.35 -3.38
C ILE A 110 2.74 0.97 -3.68
N SER A 111 4.01 0.74 -3.34
CA SER A 111 4.65 -0.57 -3.44
C SER A 111 5.01 -1.10 -2.06
N ILE A 112 4.56 -2.31 -1.76
CA ILE A 112 4.80 -3.03 -0.51
C ILE A 112 5.61 -4.27 -0.86
N ALA A 113 6.78 -4.44 -0.27
CA ALA A 113 7.61 -5.63 -0.48
C ALA A 113 7.75 -6.45 0.80
N PHE A 114 7.82 -7.76 0.64
CA PHE A 114 7.93 -8.75 1.70
C PHE A 114 9.15 -9.65 1.45
N ASP A 115 9.69 -10.20 2.53
CA ASP A 115 10.78 -11.17 2.49
C ASP A 115 10.33 -12.56 2.06
N SER A 116 9.04 -12.88 2.24
CA SER A 116 8.47 -14.18 1.91
C SER A 116 7.30 -14.07 0.93
N GLU A 117 7.19 -15.05 0.05
CA GLU A 117 6.03 -15.19 -0.84
C GLU A 117 4.74 -15.45 -0.05
N ALA A 118 4.86 -16.16 1.07
CA ALA A 118 3.76 -16.44 1.97
C ALA A 118 3.15 -15.14 2.51
N ASP A 119 3.97 -14.19 2.97
CA ASP A 119 3.49 -12.89 3.46
C ASP A 119 2.81 -12.08 2.36
N ARG A 120 3.38 -12.05 1.14
CA ARG A 120 2.73 -11.41 -0.02
C ARG A 120 1.35 -12.03 -0.27
N THR A 121 1.29 -13.35 -0.33
CA THR A 121 0.07 -14.11 -0.64
C THR A 121 -1.01 -13.90 0.42
N ASN A 122 -0.59 -13.91 1.68
CA ASN A 122 -1.43 -13.65 2.85
C ASN A 122 -1.97 -12.22 2.85
N PHE A 123 -1.13 -11.23 2.55
CA PHE A 123 -1.56 -9.83 2.39
C PHE A 123 -2.60 -9.68 1.27
N GLN A 124 -2.36 -10.32 0.12
CA GLN A 124 -3.29 -10.28 -1.01
C GLN A 124 -4.63 -10.93 -0.65
N ALA A 125 -4.61 -12.11 -0.04
CA ALA A 125 -5.84 -12.80 0.39
C ALA A 125 -6.72 -11.96 1.32
N ALA A 126 -6.13 -11.05 2.10
CA ALA A 126 -6.86 -10.11 2.96
C ALA A 126 -7.36 -8.85 2.23
N ALA A 127 -6.76 -8.48 1.09
CA ALA A 127 -7.10 -7.27 0.35
C ALA A 127 -8.35 -7.47 -0.56
N PRO A 128 -9.26 -6.50 -0.64
CA PRO A 128 -10.41 -6.57 -1.52
C PRO A 128 -9.95 -6.54 -2.98
N GLY A 129 -10.61 -7.31 -3.86
CA GLY A 129 -10.25 -7.38 -5.28
C GLY A 129 -9.11 -8.33 -5.62
N SER A 130 -8.46 -8.98 -4.62
CA SER A 130 -7.37 -9.95 -4.82
C SER A 130 -7.76 -11.24 -5.58
N VAL A 131 -9.02 -11.41 -5.97
CA VAL A 131 -9.48 -12.55 -6.78
C VAL A 131 -9.73 -12.09 -8.21
N ARG A 132 -8.67 -11.71 -8.91
CA ARG A 132 -8.61 -11.87 -10.35
C ARG A 132 -7.33 -12.63 -10.64
N GLU A 133 -7.46 -13.93 -10.86
CA GLU A 133 -6.40 -14.68 -11.51
C GLU A 133 -6.00 -13.91 -12.78
N PRO A 134 -4.71 -13.77 -13.09
CA PRO A 134 -4.31 -13.18 -14.35
C PRO A 134 -4.99 -14.00 -15.45
N SER A 135 -5.88 -13.36 -16.21
CA SER A 135 -6.51 -13.99 -17.37
C SER A 135 -5.38 -14.49 -18.25
N ARG A 136 -5.19 -15.81 -18.27
CA ARG A 136 -4.29 -16.50 -19.20
C ARG A 136 -4.90 -16.35 -20.58
N MET A 137 -4.76 -15.17 -21.16
CA MET A 137 -5.03 -14.95 -22.57
C MET A 137 -3.92 -15.71 -23.30
N GLY A 138 -4.21 -16.98 -23.61
CA GLY A 138 -3.34 -17.82 -24.40
C GLY A 138 -2.98 -17.06 -25.67
N SER A 139 -1.69 -16.90 -25.91
CA SER A 139 -1.18 -16.31 -27.15
C SER A 139 -1.77 -17.09 -28.32
N LEU A 140 -2.75 -16.50 -29.01
CA LEU A 140 -3.16 -16.95 -30.34
C LEU A 140 -2.02 -16.60 -31.28
N ARG A 141 -1.07 -17.53 -31.42
CA ARG A 141 -0.15 -17.53 -32.55
C ARG A 141 -0.99 -17.81 -33.79
N ARG A 142 -0.98 -16.87 -34.73
CA ARG A 142 -1.46 -17.05 -36.10
C ARG A 142 -0.28 -17.37 -37.00
#